data_AF-A0A382ST43-F1
#
_entry.id   AF-A0A382ST43-F1
#
_cell.length_a   1.000
_cell.length_b   1.000
_cell.length_c   1.000
_cell.angle_alpha   90.00
_cell.angle_beta   90.00
_cell.angle_gamma   90.00
#
_symmetry.space_group_name_H-M   'P 1'
#
loop_
_entity.id
_entity.type
_entity.pdbx_description
1 polymer ?
#
loop_
_entity_poly.entity_id
_entity_poly.type
_entity_poly.pdbx_seq_one_letter_code
_entity_poly.pdbx_strand_id
1 'polypeptide(L)'
;MFFSKSKVAVATKGRKRLSKTQKVLNLFEKGEPVSWKHLRNRYDLISPRAMVDKLRSKGHMIYINKSSSGTSYRLGTPTKAIIAAGIQKLYGTEYAYSA
;
A
#
# COMPACT_ATOMS: atom_id res chain seq x y z
N MET A 1 3.19 -47.60 -40.67
CA MET A 1 2.36 -46.98 -39.62
C MET A 1 3.14 -45.83 -39.02
N PHE A 2 2.68 -44.59 -39.18
CA PHE A 2 3.36 -43.40 -38.65
C PHE A 2 2.43 -42.68 -37.66
N PHE A 3 2.82 -42.65 -36.39
CA PHE A 3 2.06 -41.96 -35.33
C PHE A 3 2.39 -40.45 -35.36
N SER A 4 1.35 -39.63 -35.56
CA SER A 4 1.45 -38.16 -35.52
C SER A 4 1.55 -37.68 -34.08
N LYS A 5 2.58 -36.87 -33.79
CA LYS A 5 2.85 -36.31 -32.48
C LYS A 5 2.11 -34.97 -32.34
N SER A 6 0.96 -34.97 -31.69
CA SER A 6 0.15 -33.78 -31.43
C SER A 6 0.91 -32.78 -30.53
N LYS A 7 1.11 -31.54 -30.98
CA LYS A 7 1.70 -30.48 -30.16
C LYS A 7 0.71 -30.03 -29.10
N VAL A 8 0.99 -30.31 -27.82
CA VAL A 8 0.21 -29.78 -26.69
C VAL A 8 0.53 -28.29 -26.53
N ALA A 9 -0.43 -27.42 -26.83
CA ALA A 9 -0.28 -25.98 -26.61
C ALA A 9 -0.31 -25.69 -25.10
N VAL A 10 0.81 -25.20 -24.56
CA VAL A 10 0.90 -24.77 -23.15
C VAL A 10 0.17 -23.43 -23.02
N ALA A 11 -0.99 -23.45 -22.37
CA ALA A 11 -1.77 -22.24 -22.11
C ALA A 11 -0.94 -21.24 -21.28
N THR A 12 -0.45 -20.19 -21.93
CA THR A 12 0.28 -19.12 -21.24
C THR A 12 -0.74 -18.17 -20.64
N LYS A 13 -0.99 -18.23 -19.33
CA LYS A 13 -1.89 -17.26 -18.68
C LYS A 13 -1.34 -15.85 -18.88
N GLY A 14 -2.10 -14.99 -19.55
CA GLY A 14 -1.79 -13.57 -19.71
C GLY A 14 -1.58 -12.87 -18.35
N ARG A 15 -0.82 -11.77 -18.34
CA ARG A 15 -0.47 -11.05 -17.11
C ARG A 15 -1.73 -10.64 -16.33
N LYS A 16 -1.82 -11.07 -15.06
CA LYS A 16 -2.93 -10.70 -14.18
C LYS A 16 -3.03 -9.18 -14.05
N ARG A 17 -4.24 -8.63 -14.24
CA ARG A 17 -4.52 -7.21 -14.02
C ARG A 17 -4.34 -6.87 -12.55
N LEU A 18 -3.55 -5.84 -12.25
CA LEU A 18 -3.35 -5.36 -10.89
C LEU A 18 -4.65 -4.79 -10.32
N SER A 19 -4.90 -5.07 -9.03
CA SER A 19 -6.02 -4.50 -8.28
C SER A 19 -5.85 -2.99 -8.11
N LYS A 20 -6.95 -2.25 -7.89
CA LYS A 20 -6.89 -0.80 -7.60
C LYS A 20 -5.98 -0.51 -6.39
N THR A 21 -6.07 -1.33 -5.34
CA THR A 21 -5.21 -1.22 -4.15
C THR A 21 -3.73 -1.39 -4.49
N GLN A 22 -3.36 -2.41 -5.28
CA GLN A 22 -1.96 -2.61 -5.67
C GLN A 22 -1.44 -1.44 -6.52
N LYS A 23 -2.26 -0.93 -7.45
CA LYS A 23 -1.86 0.21 -8.27
C LYS A 23 -1.62 1.48 -7.46
N VAL A 24 -2.41 1.70 -6.41
CA VAL A 24 -2.23 2.84 -5.49
C VAL A 24 -1.02 2.62 -4.58
N LEU A 25 -0.78 1.39 -4.11
CA LEU A 25 0.44 1.07 -3.37
C LEU A 25 1.69 1.31 -4.23
N ASN A 26 1.72 0.79 -5.45
CA ASN A 26 2.81 1.02 -6.41
C ASN A 26 3.01 2.50 -6.73
N LEU A 27 1.96 3.33 -6.63
CA LEU A 27 2.08 4.78 -6.80
C LEU A 27 2.80 5.40 -5.60
N PHE A 28 2.41 5.00 -4.39
CA PHE A 28 3.00 5.46 -3.14
C PHE A 28 4.46 5.00 -2.96
N GLU A 29 4.80 3.80 -3.44
CA GLU A 29 6.17 3.28 -3.45
C GLU A 29 7.13 4.13 -4.31
N LYS A 30 6.62 4.97 -5.21
CA LYS A 30 7.45 5.93 -5.96
C LYS A 30 8.01 7.06 -5.09
N GLY A 31 7.52 7.22 -3.86
CA GLY A 31 8.01 8.21 -2.89
C GLY A 31 7.42 9.62 -3.02
N GLU A 32 6.83 9.96 -4.18
CA GLU A 32 6.23 11.27 -4.40
C GLU A 32 4.94 11.49 -3.58
N PRO A 33 4.68 12.73 -3.09
CA PRO A 33 3.42 13.06 -2.45
C PRO A 33 2.27 13.02 -3.46
N VAL A 34 1.25 12.23 -3.16
CA VAL A 34 0.07 12.05 -4.02
C VAL A 34 -1.09 12.86 -3.48
N SER A 35 -1.65 13.75 -4.29
CA SER A 35 -2.82 14.54 -3.90
C SER A 35 -4.11 13.70 -3.86
N TRP A 36 -5.04 14.08 -2.99
CA TRP A 36 -6.37 13.47 -2.89
C TRP A 36 -7.10 13.49 -4.25
N LYS A 37 -7.01 14.62 -4.97
CA LYS A 37 -7.63 14.80 -6.30
C LYS A 37 -7.03 13.83 -7.32
N HIS A 38 -5.71 13.62 -7.28
CA HIS A 38 -5.05 12.64 -8.15
C HIS A 38 -5.58 11.22 -7.87
N LEU A 39 -5.69 10.82 -6.60
CA LEU A 39 -6.22 9.50 -6.22
C LEU A 39 -7.68 9.32 -6.69
N ARG A 40 -8.51 10.34 -6.51
CA ARG A 40 -9.93 10.33 -6.91
C ARG A 40 -10.09 10.13 -8.41
N ASN A 41 -9.35 10.90 -9.22
CA ASN A 41 -9.56 10.99 -10.66
C ASN A 41 -8.83 9.91 -11.45
N ARG A 42 -7.60 9.55 -11.07
CA ARG A 42 -6.76 8.60 -11.87
C ARG A 42 -7.06 7.14 -11.59
N TYR A 43 -7.54 6.81 -10.39
CA TYR A 43 -7.82 5.43 -9.98
C TYR A 43 -9.29 5.15 -9.74
N ASP A 44 -10.16 6.14 -10.00
CA ASP A 44 -11.60 6.05 -9.83
C ASP A 44 -11.97 5.49 -8.44
N LEU A 45 -11.48 6.18 -7.41
CA LEU A 45 -11.70 5.81 -6.02
C LEU A 45 -12.86 6.61 -5.47
N ILE A 46 -13.98 5.98 -5.11
CA ILE A 46 -15.13 6.67 -4.48
C ILE A 46 -14.68 7.45 -3.24
N SER A 47 -13.85 6.83 -2.40
CA SER A 47 -13.22 7.47 -1.25
C SER A 47 -11.71 7.20 -1.23
N PRO A 48 -10.88 8.17 -1.67
CA PRO A 48 -9.42 8.08 -1.54
C PRO A 48 -8.97 7.87 -0.10
N ARG A 49 -9.68 8.50 0.85
CA ARG A 49 -9.42 8.35 2.29
C ARG A 49 -9.58 6.89 2.73
N ALA A 50 -10.69 6.24 2.36
CA ALA A 50 -10.90 4.83 2.71
C ALA A 50 -9.83 3.91 2.11
N MET A 51 -9.34 4.21 0.91
CA MET A 51 -8.22 3.45 0.31
C MET A 51 -6.93 3.63 1.12
N VAL A 52 -6.61 4.85 1.54
CA VAL A 52 -5.44 5.13 2.40
C VAL A 52 -5.58 4.43 3.75
N ASP A 53 -6.76 4.49 4.38
CA ASP A 53 -7.00 3.83 5.67
C ASP A 53 -6.89 2.30 5.55
N LYS A 54 -7.36 1.72 4.43
CA LYS A 54 -7.13 0.31 4.11
C LYS A 54 -5.65 -0.05 3.94
N LEU A 55 -4.83 0.85 3.41
CA LEU A 55 -3.38 0.62 3.30
C LEU A 55 -2.70 0.75 4.66
N ARG A 56 -3.12 1.70 5.51
CA ARG A 56 -2.63 1.83 6.88
C ARG A 56 -2.95 0.61 7.73
N SER A 57 -4.15 0.06 7.61
CA SER A 57 -4.52 -1.16 8.35
C SER A 57 -3.71 -2.39 7.93
N LYS A 58 -3.13 -2.38 6.72
CA LYS A 58 -2.17 -3.39 6.25
C LYS A 58 -0.73 -3.15 6.72
N GLY A 59 -0.48 -2.10 7.50
CA GLY A 59 0.85 -1.75 8.01
C GLY A 59 1.63 -0.76 7.15
N HIS A 60 1.07 -0.23 6.05
CA HIS A 60 1.74 0.81 5.28
C HIS A 60 1.63 2.17 5.98
N MET A 61 2.77 2.73 6.37
CA MET A 61 2.79 4.03 7.05
C MET A 61 2.61 5.17 6.05
N ILE A 62 1.37 5.64 5.90
CA ILE A 62 1.02 6.74 4.98
C ILE A 62 0.70 8.00 5.78
N TYR A 63 1.50 9.03 5.60
CA TYR A 63 1.31 10.34 6.22
C TYR A 63 0.33 11.21 5.44
N ILE A 64 -0.36 12.08 6.15
CA ILE A 64 -1.27 13.09 5.57
C ILE A 64 -0.63 14.47 5.72
N ASN A 65 -0.64 15.26 4.66
CA ASN A 65 -0.31 16.68 4.67
C ASN A 65 -1.55 17.47 4.25
N LYS A 66 -1.95 18.46 5.03
CA LYS A 66 -3.07 19.34 4.75
C LYS A 66 -2.52 20.75 4.50
N SER A 67 -2.84 21.31 3.35
CA SER A 67 -2.53 22.69 2.96
C SER A 67 -3.82 23.39 2.50
N SER A 68 -3.73 24.71 2.27
CA SER A 68 -4.82 25.48 1.63
C SER A 68 -5.20 24.93 0.25
N SER A 69 -4.24 24.34 -0.47
CA SER A 69 -4.43 23.72 -1.79
C SER A 69 -5.05 22.33 -1.74
N GLY A 70 -5.15 21.71 -0.57
CA GLY A 70 -5.84 20.44 -0.35
C GLY A 70 -5.07 19.44 0.51
N THR A 71 -5.44 18.17 0.39
CA THR A 71 -4.81 17.07 1.13
C THR A 71 -3.92 16.24 0.22
N SER A 72 -2.71 15.94 0.69
CA SER A 72 -1.76 15.06 0.03
C SER A 72 -1.29 13.95 0.95
N TYR A 73 -0.91 12.83 0.38
CA TYR A 73 -0.48 11.63 1.10
C TYR A 73 0.89 11.19 0.63
N ARG A 74 1.73 10.70 1.55
CA ARG A 74 3.04 10.11 1.21
C ARG A 74 3.26 8.83 1.98
N LEU A 75 3.87 7.85 1.33
CA LEU A 75 4.44 6.72 2.05
C LEU A 75 5.68 7.21 2.81
N GLY A 76 5.86 6.75 4.04
CA GLY A 76 7.05 7.07 4.81
C GLY A 76 7.45 5.94 5.73
N THR A 77 8.57 6.15 6.39
CA THR A 77 9.07 5.25 7.43
C THR A 77 8.36 5.55 8.75
N PRO A 78 7.91 4.54 9.51
CA PRO A 78 7.35 4.77 10.84
C PRO A 78 8.37 5.46 11.76
N THR A 79 7.96 6.56 12.37
CA THR A 79 8.78 7.27 13.35
C THR A 79 8.99 6.43 14.61
N LYS A 80 10.10 6.64 15.32
CA LYS A 80 10.41 5.98 16.61
C LYS A 80 9.23 6.05 17.60
N ALA A 81 8.54 7.19 17.68
CA ALA A 81 7.39 7.37 18.56
C ALA A 81 6.23 6.40 18.25
N ILE A 82 5.93 6.17 16.96
CA ILE A 82 4.88 5.24 16.54
C ILE A 82 5.29 3.80 16.87
N ILE A 83 6.55 3.45 16.63
CA ILE A 83 7.08 2.12 16.95
C ILE A 83 7.01 1.87 18.46
N ALA A 84 7.48 2.83 19.27
CA ALA A 84 7.43 2.76 20.72
C ALA A 84 5.99 2.63 21.23
N ALA A 85 5.05 3.44 20.72
CA ALA A 85 3.63 3.35 21.08
C ALA A 85 3.04 1.99 20.69
N GLY A 86 3.43 1.42 19.55
CA GLY A 86 3.03 0.08 19.13
C GLY A 86 3.54 -1.00 20.07
N ILE A 87 4.84 -0.97 20.42
CA ILE A 87 5.45 -1.91 21.36
C ILE A 87 4.80 -1.80 22.74
N GLN A 88 4.67 -0.58 23.27
CA GLN A 88 4.04 -0.34 24.56
C GLN A 88 2.59 -0.82 24.59
N LYS A 89 1.83 -0.65 23.49
CA LYS A 89 0.44 -1.07 23.41
C LYS A 89 0.28 -2.60 23.33
N LEU A 90 1.22 -3.29 22.66
CA LEU A 90 1.17 -4.74 22.45
C LEU A 90 1.80 -5.55 23.59
N TYR A 91 2.93 -5.09 24.11
CA TYR A 91 3.80 -5.82 25.03
C TYR A 91 4.01 -5.12 26.38
N GLY A 92 3.55 -3.88 26.53
CA GLY A 92 3.91 -3.06 27.70
C GLY A 92 5.40 -2.71 27.73
N THR A 93 5.90 -2.40 28.93
CA THR A 93 7.30 -2.07 29.20
C THR A 93 7.90 -2.98 30.28
N GLU A 94 7.36 -4.19 30.45
CA GLU A 94 7.70 -5.10 31.55
C GLU A 94 9.17 -5.56 31.52
N TYR A 95 9.76 -5.66 30.32
CA TYR A 95 11.17 -6.02 30.12
C TYR A 95 12.09 -4.81 29.91
N ALA A 96 11.65 -3.60 30.27
CA ALA A 96 12.50 -2.42 30.18
C ALA A 96 13.67 -2.56 31.18
N TYR A 97 14.90 -2.33 30.72
CA TYR A 97 16.07 -2.35 31.58
C TYR A 97 15.91 -1.25 32.64
N SER A 98 15.93 -1.63 33.93
CA SER A 98 15.99 -0.68 35.03
C SER A 98 17.38 -0.06 35.04
N ALA A 99 17.45 1.26 34.85
CA ALA A 99 18.69 2.02 34.96
C ALA A 99 19.18 2.11 36.42
#